data_AF-A0AAX0VHA4-F1
#
_entry.id   AF-A0AAX0VHA4-F1
#
_cell.length_a   1.000
_cell.length_b   1.000
_cell.length_c   1.000
_cell.angle_alpha   90.00
_cell.angle_beta   90.00
_cell.angle_gamma   90.00
#
_symmetry.space_group_name_H-M   'P 1'
#
loop_
_entity.id
_entity.type
_entity.pdbx_description
1 polymer ?
#
loop_
_entity_poly.entity_id
_entity_poly.type
_entity_poly.pdbx_seq_one_letter_code
_entity_poly.pdbx_strand_id
1 'polypeptide(L)'
;MAQIERDLLDEKPLDTLLRKLILLGGSAGSPELRNWASVELRGYGRDAELPLYRTVSAPLQIDGTVPGGIVRHETIGAMDIPDFARDEINEQVPLRMGVSEIHSMVDQHRTDRMVKLQPPGAPDLVTYMNGTREMNGHITALYWSVSTIALAGVLDQIRTRLAELIAELRSATPQGQNLPTPTQAANAVNFVINGRGNRVSIAQAADGSTITAAPEEAKPRFWTRAKLVGAAAVGLATIAGTVIAALQLPIW
;
A
#
# COMPACT_ATOMS: atom_id res chain seq x y z
N MET A 1 1.06 -10.21 29.12
CA MET A 1 -0.22 -9.76 28.52
C MET A 1 -0.82 -8.58 29.28
N ALA A 2 -1.11 -8.69 30.58
CA ALA A 2 -1.72 -7.62 31.39
C ALA A 2 -1.06 -6.23 31.29
N GLN A 3 0.29 -6.16 31.18
CA GLN A 3 0.95 -4.87 30.98
C GLN A 3 0.60 -4.22 29.62
N ILE A 4 0.46 -5.01 28.56
CA ILE A 4 0.14 -4.49 27.22
C ILE A 4 -1.31 -3.99 27.19
N GLU A 5 -2.23 -4.70 27.86
CA GLU A 5 -3.62 -4.25 28.04
C GLU A 5 -3.70 -2.91 28.76
N ARG A 6 -2.98 -2.76 29.89
CA ARG A 6 -2.92 -1.49 30.61
C ARG A 6 -2.37 -0.36 29.75
N ASP A 7 -1.23 -0.59 29.09
CA ASP A 7 -0.64 0.41 28.19
C ASP A 7 -1.54 0.76 27.00
N LEU A 8 -2.35 -0.18 26.52
CA LEU A 8 -3.32 0.07 25.46
C LEU A 8 -4.44 0.99 25.94
N LEU A 9 -4.98 0.73 27.14
CA LEU A 9 -6.00 1.56 27.78
C LEU A 9 -5.47 2.94 28.18
N ASP A 10 -4.19 3.03 28.55
CA ASP A 10 -3.48 4.29 28.85
C ASP A 10 -3.03 5.03 27.56
N GLU A 11 -3.52 4.59 26.39
CA GLU A 11 -3.23 5.18 25.08
C GLU A 11 -1.74 5.39 24.79
N LYS A 12 -0.89 4.46 25.26
CA LYS A 12 0.56 4.56 24.99
C LYS A 12 0.84 4.56 23.48
N PRO A 13 1.98 5.15 23.05
CA PRO A 13 2.38 5.18 21.65
C PRO A 13 2.39 3.78 21.00
N LEU A 14 1.89 3.70 19.76
CA LEU A 14 1.75 2.41 19.04
C LEU A 14 3.08 1.69 18.88
N ASP A 15 4.17 2.41 18.65
CA ASP A 15 5.51 1.82 18.52
C ASP A 15 5.95 1.10 19.81
N THR A 16 5.60 1.64 20.98
CA THR A 16 5.84 1.01 22.28
C THR A 16 5.00 -0.26 22.44
N LEU A 17 3.72 -0.21 22.09
CA LEU A 17 2.81 -1.37 22.14
C LEU A 17 3.29 -2.49 21.21
N LEU A 18 3.68 -2.16 19.98
CA LEU A 18 4.18 -3.12 18.99
C LEU A 18 5.52 -3.73 19.43
N ARG A 19 6.45 -2.97 20.01
CA ARG A 19 7.68 -3.53 20.58
C ARG A 19 7.40 -4.52 21.71
N LYS A 20 6.44 -4.23 22.60
CA LYS A 20 6.00 -5.18 23.64
C LYS A 20 5.38 -6.44 23.04
N LEU A 21 4.66 -6.31 21.92
CA LEU A 21 4.05 -7.43 21.24
C LEU A 21 5.10 -8.33 20.54
N ILE A 22 6.16 -7.74 19.97
CA ILE A 22 7.33 -8.48 19.46
C ILE A 22 7.95 -9.33 20.58
N LEU A 23 8.15 -8.76 21.77
CA LEU A 23 8.68 -9.48 22.93
C LEU A 23 7.73 -10.60 23.38
N LEU A 24 6.41 -10.35 23.38
CA LEU A 24 5.41 -11.38 23.68
C LEU A 24 5.48 -12.54 22.69
N GLY A 25 5.57 -12.27 21.37
CA GLY A 25 5.74 -13.31 20.35
C GLY A 25 7.08 -14.05 20.47
N GLY A 26 8.12 -13.37 20.98
CA GLY A 26 9.36 -13.99 21.45
C GLY A 26 9.11 -15.05 22.51
N SER A 27 8.52 -14.64 23.63
CA SER A 27 8.27 -15.50 24.80
C SER A 27 7.27 -16.61 24.52
N ALA A 28 6.23 -16.36 23.72
CA ALA A 28 5.21 -17.34 23.34
C ALA A 28 5.68 -18.28 22.21
N GLY A 29 6.86 -18.06 21.63
CA GLY A 29 7.36 -18.86 20.51
C GLY A 29 6.54 -18.73 19.23
N SER A 30 5.80 -17.62 19.03
CA SER A 30 5.01 -17.37 17.82
C SER A 30 5.74 -16.43 16.86
N PRO A 31 6.27 -16.95 15.74
CA PRO A 31 6.85 -16.11 14.70
C PRO A 31 5.82 -15.23 14.00
N GLU A 32 4.56 -15.66 13.89
CA GLU A 32 3.46 -14.92 13.25
C GLU A 32 3.17 -13.63 14.03
N LEU A 33 3.03 -13.73 15.35
CA LEU A 33 2.79 -12.58 16.23
C LEU A 33 3.95 -11.58 16.15
N ARG A 34 5.17 -12.10 16.17
CA ARG A 34 6.38 -11.30 16.05
C ARG A 34 6.47 -10.60 14.70
N ASN A 35 6.15 -11.32 13.62
CA ASN A 35 6.23 -10.81 12.26
C ASN A 35 5.19 -9.71 12.03
N TRP A 36 3.92 -9.95 12.39
CA TRP A 36 2.87 -8.93 12.28
C TRP A 36 3.26 -7.64 13.00
N ALA A 37 3.66 -7.75 14.27
CA ALA A 37 4.08 -6.59 15.04
C ALA A 37 5.31 -5.88 14.43
N SER A 38 6.23 -6.64 13.82
CA SER A 38 7.44 -6.10 13.19
C SER A 38 7.13 -5.35 11.90
N VAL A 39 6.24 -5.86 11.04
CA VAL A 39 5.87 -5.19 9.78
C VAL A 39 4.97 -3.99 10.03
N GLU A 40 4.09 -4.03 11.04
CA GLU A 40 3.35 -2.84 11.46
C GLU A 40 4.31 -1.74 11.96
N LEU A 41 5.31 -2.12 12.75
CA LEU A 41 6.29 -1.19 13.32
C LEU A 41 7.23 -0.59 12.27
N ARG A 42 7.78 -1.42 11.39
CA ARG A 42 8.85 -1.04 10.45
C ARG A 42 8.36 -0.70 9.05
N GLY A 43 7.14 -1.10 8.73
CA GLY A 43 6.57 -1.01 7.38
C GLY A 43 6.61 -2.34 6.63
N TYR A 44 5.89 -2.34 5.52
CA TYR A 44 5.68 -3.46 4.61
C TYR A 44 6.67 -3.39 3.45
N GLY A 45 7.20 -4.55 3.06
CA GLY A 45 8.00 -4.67 1.85
C GLY A 45 7.22 -4.26 0.60
N ARG A 46 7.92 -3.97 -0.50
CA ARG A 46 7.32 -3.56 -1.78
C ARG A 46 6.31 -4.56 -2.32
N ASP A 47 6.62 -5.84 -2.16
CA ASP A 47 5.83 -6.94 -2.73
C ASP A 47 5.03 -7.69 -1.66
N ALA A 48 5.05 -7.20 -0.42
CA ALA A 48 4.20 -7.74 0.63
C ALA A 48 2.74 -7.36 0.37
N GLU A 49 1.84 -8.32 0.61
CA GLU A 49 0.41 -8.07 0.69
C GLU A 49 0.12 -7.12 1.85
N LEU A 50 -0.74 -6.13 1.61
CA LEU A 50 -1.17 -5.21 2.66
C LEU A 50 -2.51 -5.64 3.22
N PRO A 51 -2.69 -5.59 4.55
CA PRO A 51 -4.02 -5.63 5.14
C PRO A 51 -4.89 -4.49 4.59
N LEU A 52 -6.19 -4.74 4.43
CA LEU A 52 -7.13 -3.78 3.83
C LEU A 52 -7.11 -2.40 4.52
N TYR A 53 -6.92 -2.36 5.84
CA TYR A 53 -6.85 -1.12 6.62
C TYR A 53 -5.59 -0.29 6.34
N ARG A 54 -4.61 -0.81 5.59
CA ARG A 54 -3.42 -0.07 5.13
C ARG A 54 -3.63 0.60 3.77
N THR A 55 -4.83 0.54 3.20
CA THR A 55 -5.17 1.25 1.97
C THR A 55 -6.16 2.35 2.28
N VAL A 56 -5.85 3.58 1.85
CA VAL A 56 -6.75 4.74 1.99
C VAL A 56 -7.12 5.27 0.62
N SER A 57 -8.28 5.91 0.51
CA SER A 57 -8.64 6.64 -0.70
C SER A 57 -8.08 8.07 -0.64
N ALA A 58 -7.49 8.54 -1.74
CA ALA A 58 -7.05 9.93 -1.88
C ALA A 58 -7.10 10.36 -3.35
N PRO A 59 -7.51 11.62 -3.62
CA PRO A 59 -7.48 12.14 -4.98
C PRO A 59 -6.05 12.23 -5.50
N LEU A 60 -5.89 11.97 -6.79
CA LEU A 60 -4.66 12.21 -7.52
C LEU A 60 -4.61 13.68 -7.95
N GLN A 61 -3.49 14.34 -7.72
CA GLN A 61 -3.31 15.76 -8.02
C GLN A 61 -2.01 16.04 -8.75
N ILE A 62 -2.03 17.11 -9.54
CA ILE A 62 -0.86 17.67 -10.20
C ILE A 62 -0.60 19.11 -9.79
N ASP A 63 0.69 19.46 -9.77
CA ASP A 63 1.16 20.85 -9.78
C ASP A 63 1.92 21.08 -11.09
N GLY A 64 1.80 22.26 -11.68
CA GLY A 64 2.45 22.54 -12.96
C GLY A 64 2.41 24.01 -13.37
N THR A 65 2.84 24.25 -14.60
CA THR A 65 2.82 25.58 -15.21
C THR A 65 2.11 25.53 -16.55
N VAL A 66 1.33 26.56 -16.85
CA VAL A 66 0.66 26.76 -18.14
C VAL A 66 1.02 28.15 -18.67
N PRO A 67 0.84 28.44 -19.97
CA PRO A 67 0.93 29.81 -20.45
C PRO A 67 -0.05 30.70 -19.67
N GLY A 68 0.50 31.64 -18.90
CA GLY A 68 -0.29 32.56 -18.06
C GLY A 68 -0.29 32.26 -16.56
N GLY A 69 0.33 31.18 -16.07
CA GLY A 69 0.47 31.00 -14.62
C GLY A 69 0.92 29.63 -14.13
N ILE A 70 0.73 29.43 -12.83
CA ILE A 70 1.04 28.19 -12.10
C ILE A 70 -0.29 27.55 -11.71
N VAL A 71 -0.41 26.25 -11.95
CA VAL A 71 -1.50 25.41 -11.48
C VAL A 71 -1.03 24.64 -10.26
N ARG A 72 -1.86 24.61 -9.21
CA ARG A 72 -1.55 23.87 -7.97
C ARG A 72 -2.75 23.09 -7.49
N HIS A 73 -2.51 21.88 -6.99
CA HIS A 73 -3.53 20.98 -6.43
C HIS A 73 -4.69 20.70 -7.40
N GLU A 74 -4.41 20.67 -8.70
CA GLU A 74 -5.43 20.30 -9.68
C GLU A 74 -5.68 18.81 -9.56
N THR A 75 -6.92 18.43 -9.22
CA THR A 75 -7.34 17.04 -9.15
C THR A 75 -7.54 16.50 -10.56
N ILE A 76 -6.93 15.35 -10.83
CA ILE A 76 -7.06 14.61 -12.07
C ILE A 76 -7.70 13.25 -11.83
N GLY A 77 -8.47 12.77 -12.80
CA GLY A 77 -9.10 11.46 -12.77
C GLY A 77 -8.20 10.36 -13.33
N ALA A 78 -8.60 9.11 -13.12
CA ALA A 78 -7.90 7.95 -13.70
C ALA A 78 -7.79 8.01 -15.23
N MET A 79 -8.74 8.65 -15.91
CA MET A 79 -8.72 8.80 -17.36
C MET A 79 -7.63 9.76 -17.87
N ASP A 80 -7.20 10.70 -17.04
CA ASP A 80 -6.10 11.63 -17.36
C ASP A 80 -4.73 10.95 -17.26
N ILE A 81 -4.68 9.76 -16.65
CA ILE A 81 -3.49 8.92 -16.60
C ILE A 81 -3.42 8.03 -17.85
N PRO A 82 -2.25 7.93 -18.51
CA PRO A 82 -2.03 7.00 -19.62
C PRO A 82 -2.47 5.57 -19.29
N ASP A 83 -3.15 4.92 -20.25
CA ASP A 83 -3.77 3.58 -20.07
C ASP A 83 -2.84 2.57 -19.40
N PHE A 84 -1.57 2.58 -19.78
CA PHE A 84 -0.56 1.63 -19.30
C PHE A 84 -0.23 1.76 -17.80
N ALA A 85 -0.59 2.88 -17.17
CA ALA A 85 -0.29 3.19 -15.77
C ALA A 85 -1.55 3.20 -14.88
N ARG A 86 -2.76 3.12 -15.45
CA ARG A 86 -4.03 3.26 -14.70
C ARG A 86 -4.25 2.17 -13.65
N ASP A 87 -3.77 0.96 -13.90
CA ASP A 87 -3.92 -0.15 -12.95
C ASP A 87 -3.08 0.05 -11.68
N GLU A 88 -1.92 0.71 -11.79
CA GLU A 88 -0.99 0.91 -10.68
C GLU A 88 -1.14 2.29 -10.01
N ILE A 89 -1.59 3.30 -10.77
CA ILE A 89 -1.77 4.67 -10.30
C ILE A 89 -3.25 5.02 -10.36
N ASN A 90 -3.91 4.85 -9.23
CA ASN A 90 -5.32 5.15 -9.03
C ASN A 90 -5.52 5.82 -7.65
N GLU A 91 -6.77 6.07 -7.25
CA GLU A 91 -7.10 6.76 -5.99
C GLU A 91 -6.98 5.88 -4.74
N GLN A 92 -6.48 4.64 -4.85
CA GLN A 92 -6.18 3.79 -3.71
C GLN A 92 -4.69 3.87 -3.36
N VAL A 93 -4.41 4.42 -2.18
CA VAL A 93 -3.06 4.69 -1.70
C VAL A 93 -2.62 3.59 -0.73
N PRO A 94 -1.67 2.72 -1.11
CA PRO A 94 -1.13 1.72 -0.21
C PRO A 94 -0.13 2.36 0.78
N LEU A 95 -0.45 2.33 2.08
CA LEU A 95 0.40 2.85 3.15
C LEU A 95 1.35 1.78 3.67
N ARG A 96 2.52 1.69 3.01
CA ARG A 96 3.56 0.70 3.33
C ARG A 96 4.49 1.11 4.47
N MET A 97 4.55 2.39 4.83
CA MET A 97 5.43 2.89 5.89
C MET A 97 5.06 2.36 7.29
N GLY A 98 6.02 2.38 8.22
CA GLY A 98 5.79 2.00 9.61
C GLY A 98 4.92 3.02 10.37
N VAL A 99 4.31 2.58 11.48
CA VAL A 99 3.38 3.43 12.25
C VAL A 99 3.98 4.76 12.72
N SER A 100 5.27 4.79 13.05
CA SER A 100 5.93 6.02 13.51
C SER A 100 6.04 7.06 12.40
N GLU A 101 6.22 6.62 11.16
CA GLU A 101 6.28 7.51 10.00
C GLU A 101 4.90 8.08 9.69
N ILE A 102 3.84 7.24 9.69
CA ILE A 102 2.45 7.70 9.52
C ILE A 102 2.08 8.71 10.61
N HIS A 103 2.42 8.42 11.87
CA HIS A 103 2.19 9.34 12.98
C HIS A 103 2.93 10.67 12.79
N SER A 104 4.20 10.62 12.36
CA SER A 104 5.00 11.82 12.08
C SER A 104 4.40 12.65 10.95
N MET A 105 3.86 12.00 9.90
CA MET A 105 3.16 12.68 8.82
C MET A 105 1.93 13.41 9.34
N VAL A 106 1.11 12.78 10.18
CA VAL A 106 -0.05 13.41 10.83
C VAL A 106 0.38 14.63 11.66
N ASP A 107 1.45 14.49 12.46
CA ASP A 107 1.94 15.57 13.32
C ASP A 107 2.52 16.76 12.57
N GLN A 108 3.30 16.50 11.53
CA GLN A 108 3.92 17.54 10.71
C GLN A 108 2.89 18.30 9.87
N HIS A 109 1.78 17.64 9.51
CA HIS A 109 0.74 18.20 8.63
C HIS A 109 -0.56 18.56 9.39
N ARG A 110 -0.43 18.99 10.66
CA ARG A 110 -1.60 19.39 11.48
C ARG A 110 -2.31 20.64 10.95
N THR A 111 -1.57 21.55 10.32
CA THR A 111 -2.10 22.84 9.85
C THR A 111 -2.72 22.75 8.45
N ASP A 112 -2.01 22.13 7.50
CA ASP A 112 -2.42 21.94 6.11
C ASP A 112 -3.36 20.73 5.91
N ARG A 113 -3.33 19.76 6.83
CA ARG A 113 -4.23 18.59 6.90
C ARG A 113 -4.15 17.64 5.71
N MET A 114 -3.16 17.82 4.84
CA MET A 114 -2.94 17.03 3.63
C MET A 114 -1.47 16.66 3.51
N VAL A 115 -1.20 15.40 3.20
CA VAL A 115 0.13 14.85 2.98
C VAL A 115 0.26 14.51 1.50
N LYS A 116 1.29 15.05 0.83
CA LYS A 116 1.59 14.72 -0.56
C LYS A 116 2.41 13.43 -0.61
N LEU A 117 1.80 12.33 -1.05
CA LEU A 117 2.49 11.06 -1.27
C LEU A 117 2.65 10.79 -2.77
N GLN A 118 3.84 10.41 -3.21
CA GLN A 118 4.09 10.16 -4.63
C GLN A 118 3.70 8.73 -5.03
N PRO A 119 2.94 8.55 -6.12
CA PRO A 119 2.75 7.24 -6.72
C PRO A 119 4.06 6.60 -7.18
N PRO A 120 4.16 5.26 -7.18
CA PRO A 120 5.29 4.56 -7.81
C PRO A 120 5.49 5.03 -9.25
N GLY A 121 6.74 5.33 -9.63
CA GLY A 121 7.07 5.73 -11.00
C GLY A 121 6.54 7.12 -11.41
N ALA A 122 5.99 7.92 -10.49
CA ALA A 122 5.48 9.25 -10.81
C ALA A 122 6.47 10.16 -11.58
N PRO A 123 7.79 10.20 -11.28
CA PRO A 123 8.74 11.01 -12.06
C PRO A 123 8.85 10.59 -13.53
N ASP A 124 8.87 9.29 -13.80
CA ASP A 124 8.95 8.75 -15.16
C ASP A 124 7.65 9.01 -15.91
N LEU A 125 6.51 8.86 -15.22
CA LEU A 125 5.20 9.16 -15.78
C LEU A 125 5.05 10.65 -16.12
N VAL A 126 5.46 11.54 -15.23
CA VAL A 126 5.46 13.00 -15.48
C VAL A 126 6.34 13.33 -16.69
N THR A 127 7.51 12.71 -16.80
CA THR A 127 8.40 12.88 -17.97
C THR A 127 7.71 12.44 -19.26
N TYR A 128 7.04 11.29 -19.22
CA TYR A 128 6.26 10.79 -20.36
C TYR A 128 5.13 11.75 -20.74
N MET A 129 4.30 12.18 -19.77
CA MET A 129 3.14 13.05 -20.00
C MET A 129 3.55 14.42 -20.55
N ASN A 130 4.64 15.01 -20.05
CA ASN A 130 5.16 16.26 -20.60
C ASN A 130 5.72 16.09 -22.02
N GLY A 131 6.17 14.87 -22.37
CA GLY A 131 6.73 14.54 -23.68
C GLY A 131 5.69 14.35 -24.80
N THR A 132 4.43 14.02 -24.48
CA THR A 132 3.38 13.79 -25.48
C THR A 132 2.92 15.07 -26.19
N ARG A 133 3.19 16.26 -25.62
CA ARG A 133 2.77 17.58 -26.12
C ARG A 133 1.26 17.77 -26.28
N GLU A 134 0.45 16.89 -25.71
CA GLU A 134 -1.02 17.02 -25.72
C GLU A 134 -1.49 18.11 -24.75
N MET A 135 -0.71 18.39 -23.71
CA MET A 135 -1.01 19.40 -22.71
C MET A 135 -0.29 20.72 -23.02
N ASN A 136 -1.03 21.83 -22.97
CA ASN A 136 -0.47 23.18 -23.07
C ASN A 136 0.10 23.64 -21.73
N GLY A 137 1.14 22.95 -21.26
CA GLY A 137 1.76 23.18 -19.95
C GLY A 137 2.86 22.18 -19.62
N HIS A 138 3.35 22.23 -18.38
CA HIS A 138 4.39 21.35 -17.86
C HIS A 138 4.04 20.93 -16.44
N ILE A 139 3.82 19.63 -16.23
CA ILE A 139 3.63 19.04 -14.90
C ILE A 139 4.96 19.04 -14.16
N THR A 140 4.95 19.50 -12.93
CA THR A 140 6.12 19.55 -12.03
C THR A 140 6.00 18.57 -10.86
N ALA A 141 4.78 18.18 -10.48
CA ALA A 141 4.53 17.15 -9.50
C ALA A 141 3.25 16.37 -9.82
N LEU A 142 3.28 15.07 -9.54
CA LEU A 142 2.13 14.17 -9.52
C LEU A 142 2.13 13.47 -8.17
N TYR A 143 1.05 13.59 -7.40
CA TYR A 143 0.98 13.06 -6.04
C TYR A 143 -0.46 12.73 -5.63
N TRP A 144 -0.61 11.77 -4.73
CA TRP A 144 -1.82 11.58 -3.94
C TRP A 144 -1.89 12.65 -2.85
N SER A 145 -3.05 13.30 -2.72
CA SER A 145 -3.31 14.28 -1.67
C SER A 145 -4.05 13.60 -0.52
N VAL A 146 -3.29 13.04 0.41
CA VAL A 146 -3.83 12.17 1.47
C VAL A 146 -4.20 12.99 2.70
N SER A 147 -5.45 12.91 3.15
CA SER A 147 -5.86 13.60 4.38
C SER A 147 -5.18 13.02 5.62
N THR A 148 -4.75 13.88 6.54
CA THR A 148 -4.26 13.45 7.86
C THR A 148 -5.30 12.72 8.69
N ILE A 149 -6.60 12.95 8.42
CA ILE A 149 -7.71 12.20 9.05
C ILE A 149 -7.69 10.74 8.59
N ALA A 150 -7.45 10.48 7.30
CA ALA A 150 -7.36 9.12 6.78
C ALA A 150 -6.15 8.37 7.38
N LEU A 151 -5.01 9.06 7.49
CA LEU A 151 -3.80 8.51 8.13
C LEU A 151 -4.02 8.20 9.61
N ALA A 152 -4.65 9.11 10.35
CA ALA A 152 -5.04 8.90 11.75
C ALA A 152 -6.00 7.70 11.88
N GLY A 153 -6.96 7.57 10.97
CA GLY A 153 -7.87 6.42 10.89
C GLY A 153 -7.13 5.09 10.74
N VAL A 154 -6.05 5.03 9.96
CA VAL A 154 -5.22 3.81 9.86
C VAL A 154 -4.50 3.50 11.18
N LEU A 155 -3.97 4.50 11.88
CA LEU A 155 -3.36 4.31 13.20
C LEU A 155 -4.39 3.77 14.22
N ASP A 156 -5.62 4.30 14.19
CA ASP A 156 -6.70 3.84 15.05
C ASP A 156 -7.16 2.41 14.71
N GLN A 157 -7.20 2.05 13.43
CA GLN A 157 -7.45 0.68 13.01
C GLN A 157 -6.38 -0.27 13.56
N ILE A 158 -5.09 0.09 13.47
CA ILE A 158 -4.00 -0.73 14.02
C ILE A 158 -4.14 -0.88 15.54
N ARG A 159 -4.52 0.19 16.26
CA ARG A 159 -4.78 0.14 17.71
C ARG A 159 -5.94 -0.81 18.03
N THR A 160 -7.03 -0.73 17.26
CA THR A 160 -8.20 -1.61 17.39
C THR A 160 -7.83 -3.07 17.14
N ARG A 161 -7.06 -3.33 16.08
CA ARG A 161 -6.52 -4.66 15.77
C ARG A 161 -5.65 -5.21 16.90
N LEU A 162 -4.81 -4.37 17.51
CA LEU A 162 -4.02 -4.77 18.68
C LEU A 162 -4.91 -5.10 19.90
N ALA A 163 -6.00 -4.35 20.10
CA ALA A 163 -6.99 -4.64 21.14
C ALA A 163 -7.67 -6.00 20.93
N GLU A 164 -8.17 -6.24 19.71
CA GLU A 164 -8.79 -7.51 19.31
C GLU A 164 -7.80 -8.67 19.48
N LEU A 165 -6.55 -8.48 19.04
CA LEU A 165 -5.50 -9.48 19.18
C LEU A 165 -5.27 -9.89 20.63
N ILE A 166 -5.13 -8.91 21.53
CA ILE A 166 -4.89 -9.18 22.95
C ILE A 166 -6.10 -9.87 23.58
N ALA A 167 -7.32 -9.46 23.21
CA ALA A 167 -8.54 -10.11 23.67
C ALA A 167 -8.62 -11.58 23.22
N GLU A 168 -8.29 -11.87 21.95
CA GLU A 168 -8.23 -13.24 21.43
C GLU A 168 -7.15 -14.07 22.11
N LEU A 169 -5.94 -13.52 22.31
CA LEU A 169 -4.87 -14.20 23.05
C LEU A 169 -5.30 -14.55 24.48
N ARG A 170 -5.98 -13.63 25.16
CA ARG A 170 -6.48 -13.85 26.52
C ARG A 170 -7.60 -14.88 26.59
N SER A 171 -8.51 -14.83 25.62
CA SER A 171 -9.60 -15.81 25.49
C SER A 171 -9.07 -17.22 25.23
N ALA A 172 -8.02 -17.34 24.40
CA ALA A 172 -7.43 -18.61 24.05
C ALA A 172 -6.47 -19.19 25.11
N THR A 173 -5.90 -18.35 25.98
CA THR A 173 -4.94 -18.79 27.02
C THR A 173 -5.69 -19.39 28.23
N PRO A 174 -5.50 -20.68 28.56
CA PRO A 174 -6.18 -21.31 29.69
C PRO A 174 -5.86 -20.64 31.04
N GLN A 175 -6.83 -20.66 31.96
CA GLN A 175 -6.61 -20.19 33.32
C GLN A 175 -5.47 -21.00 33.98
N GLY A 176 -4.46 -20.30 34.49
CA GLY A 176 -3.24 -20.89 35.06
C GLY A 176 -2.02 -20.92 34.12
N GLN A 177 -2.20 -20.58 32.83
CA GLN A 177 -1.08 -20.37 31.90
C GLN A 177 -0.78 -18.88 31.73
N ASN A 178 0.51 -18.53 31.79
CA ASN A 178 0.96 -17.13 31.68
C ASN A 178 1.19 -16.67 30.23
N LEU A 179 1.35 -17.61 29.30
CA LEU A 179 1.64 -17.37 27.89
C LEU A 179 0.74 -18.24 27.01
N PRO A 180 0.27 -17.73 25.87
CA PRO A 180 -0.41 -18.54 24.86
C PRO A 180 0.60 -19.51 24.23
N THR A 181 0.10 -20.62 23.70
CA THR A 181 0.89 -21.49 22.84
C THR A 181 1.19 -20.80 21.50
N PRO A 182 2.24 -21.23 20.75
CA PRO A 182 2.51 -20.71 19.41
C PRO A 182 1.29 -20.78 18.48
N THR A 183 0.54 -21.88 18.55
CA THR A 183 -0.66 -22.10 17.73
C THR A 183 -1.82 -21.17 18.11
N GLN A 184 -2.05 -20.94 19.40
CA GLN A 184 -3.05 -19.97 19.86
C GLN A 184 -2.71 -18.56 19.39
N ALA A 185 -1.43 -18.18 19.47
CA ALA A 185 -0.97 -16.87 19.02
C ALA A 185 -1.07 -16.70 17.50
N ALA A 186 -0.70 -17.71 16.70
CA ALA A 186 -0.85 -17.68 15.25
C ALA A 186 -2.32 -17.53 14.83
N ASN A 187 -3.24 -18.25 15.49
CA ASN A 187 -4.67 -18.13 15.22
C ASN A 187 -5.22 -16.73 15.52
N ALA A 188 -4.80 -16.14 16.64
CA ALA A 188 -5.19 -14.78 17.01
C ALA A 188 -4.70 -13.74 15.97
N VAL A 189 -3.48 -13.90 15.44
CA VAL A 189 -2.95 -13.02 14.38
C VAL A 189 -3.76 -13.14 13.10
N ASN A 190 -4.03 -14.37 12.64
CA ASN A 190 -4.82 -14.60 11.43
C ASN A 190 -6.23 -14.00 11.50
N PHE A 191 -6.85 -14.06 12.68
CA PHE A 191 -8.15 -13.44 12.95
C PHE A 191 -8.12 -11.92 12.75
N VAL A 192 -7.07 -11.26 13.22
CA VAL A 192 -6.94 -9.80 13.20
C VAL A 192 -6.55 -9.26 11.82
N ILE A 193 -5.74 -10.01 11.07
CA ILE A 193 -5.36 -9.64 9.69
C ILE A 193 -6.54 -9.80 8.74
N ASN A 194 -7.24 -10.94 8.80
CA ASN A 194 -8.27 -11.29 7.80
C ASN A 194 -9.71 -10.97 8.24
N GLY A 195 -9.92 -10.61 9.51
CA GLY A 195 -11.24 -10.35 10.08
C GLY A 195 -12.07 -11.61 10.35
N ARG A 196 -13.23 -11.42 11.01
CA ARG A 196 -14.16 -12.50 11.43
C ARG A 196 -14.70 -13.38 10.27
N GLY A 197 -14.61 -12.94 9.03
CA GLY A 197 -15.17 -13.62 7.85
C GLY A 197 -14.26 -14.68 7.20
N ASN A 198 -12.95 -14.67 7.49
CA ASN A 198 -11.99 -15.56 6.82
C ASN A 198 -11.46 -16.63 7.80
N ARG A 199 -12.38 -17.42 8.35
CA ARG A 199 -12.01 -18.59 9.17
C ARG A 199 -11.62 -19.73 8.22
N VAL A 200 -10.37 -19.76 7.77
CA VAL A 200 -9.83 -20.93 7.07
C VAL A 200 -9.76 -22.07 8.09
N SER A 201 -10.76 -22.95 8.06
CA SER A 201 -10.74 -24.21 8.77
C SER A 201 -9.65 -25.08 8.15
N ILE A 202 -8.44 -25.03 8.70
CA ILE A 202 -7.41 -26.03 8.38
C ILE A 202 -7.84 -27.32 9.08
N ALA A 203 -8.73 -28.07 8.43
CA ALA A 203 -8.93 -29.47 8.74
C ALA A 203 -7.64 -30.18 8.30
N GLN A 204 -6.85 -30.60 9.28
CA GLN A 204 -5.70 -31.46 9.05
C GLN A 204 -6.23 -32.80 8.51
N ALA A 205 -6.26 -32.95 7.20
CA ALA A 205 -6.62 -34.21 6.56
C ALA A 205 -5.46 -35.19 6.73
N ALA A 206 -5.64 -36.15 7.63
CA ALA A 206 -4.95 -37.42 7.56
C ALA A 206 -5.52 -38.20 6.37
N ASP A 207 -5.00 -37.93 5.17
CA ASP A 207 -4.65 -38.93 4.16
C ASP A 207 -4.28 -38.24 2.83
N GLY A 208 -3.04 -38.45 2.38
CA GLY A 208 -2.70 -38.70 0.98
C GLY A 208 -2.97 -37.69 -0.12
N SER A 209 -3.43 -36.45 0.11
CA SER A 209 -3.66 -35.48 -0.98
C SER A 209 -2.71 -34.28 -0.91
N THR A 210 -1.66 -34.30 -1.74
CA THR A 210 -0.85 -33.12 -2.05
C THR A 210 -1.62 -32.21 -3.00
N ILE A 211 -2.07 -31.06 -2.50
CA ILE A 211 -2.57 -29.97 -3.34
C ILE A 211 -1.35 -29.22 -3.89
N THR A 212 -1.01 -29.49 -5.14
CA THR A 212 -0.01 -28.70 -5.87
C THR A 212 -0.67 -27.40 -6.32
N ALA A 213 -0.44 -26.31 -5.59
CA ALA A 213 -0.71 -24.98 -6.13
C ALA A 213 0.29 -24.72 -7.25
N ALA A 214 -0.20 -24.56 -8.48
CA ALA A 214 0.64 -24.11 -9.58
C ALA A 214 1.19 -22.71 -9.22
N PRO A 215 2.50 -22.45 -9.40
CA PRO A 215 3.01 -21.11 -9.19
C PRO A 215 2.35 -20.18 -10.19
N GLU A 216 1.61 -19.20 -9.70
CA GLU A 216 1.19 -18.07 -10.51
C GLU A 216 2.47 -17.34 -10.97
N GLU A 217 2.65 -17.24 -12.29
CA GLU A 217 3.81 -16.56 -12.87
C GLU A 217 3.90 -15.13 -12.31
N ALA A 218 4.96 -14.87 -11.55
CA ALA A 218 5.27 -13.55 -11.04
C ALA A 218 5.55 -12.61 -12.23
N LYS A 219 4.53 -11.86 -12.65
CA LYS A 219 4.71 -10.77 -13.62
C LYS A 219 5.69 -9.77 -13.01
N PRO A 220 6.81 -9.46 -13.69
CA PRO A 220 7.74 -8.44 -13.20
C PRO A 220 7.02 -7.08 -13.17
N ARG A 221 6.73 -6.60 -11.96
CA ARG A 221 5.86 -5.46 -11.66
C ARG A 221 6.58 -4.11 -11.68
N PHE A 222 7.67 -4.00 -12.44
CA PHE A 222 8.24 -2.70 -12.77
C PHE A 222 8.86 -2.73 -14.16
N TRP A 223 8.70 -1.62 -14.86
CA TRP A 223 9.12 -1.37 -16.23
C TRP A 223 10.59 -1.73 -16.44
N THR A 224 10.86 -2.89 -17.06
CA THR A 224 12.11 -3.03 -17.81
C THR A 224 12.05 -1.98 -18.91
N ARG A 225 13.14 -1.22 -19.09
CA ARG A 225 13.31 -0.20 -20.15
C ARG A 225 12.75 -0.62 -21.52
N ALA A 226 12.68 -1.91 -21.80
CA ALA A 226 12.04 -2.53 -22.95
C ALA A 226 10.57 -2.14 -23.21
N LYS A 227 9.69 -2.00 -22.21
CA LYS A 227 8.28 -1.63 -22.45
C LYS A 227 8.10 -0.14 -22.77
N LEU A 228 8.87 0.72 -22.10
CA LEU A 228 8.93 2.16 -22.39
C LEU A 228 9.50 2.41 -23.80
N VAL A 229 10.56 1.67 -24.17
CA VAL A 229 11.14 1.70 -25.53
C VAL A 229 10.18 1.11 -26.56
N GLY A 230 9.43 0.07 -26.22
CA GLY A 230 8.40 -0.51 -27.09
C GLY A 230 7.26 0.46 -27.40
N ALA A 231 6.74 1.16 -26.38
CA ALA A 231 5.71 2.20 -26.58
C ALA A 231 6.23 3.40 -27.39
N ALA A 232 7.47 3.84 -27.14
CA ALA A 232 8.09 4.91 -27.91
C ALA A 232 8.39 4.51 -29.38
N ALA A 233 8.77 3.26 -29.62
CA ALA A 233 9.01 2.72 -30.96
C ALA A 233 7.73 2.57 -31.78
N VAL A 234 6.63 2.13 -31.16
CA VAL A 234 5.31 2.08 -31.82
C VAL A 234 4.82 3.49 -32.15
N GLY A 235 4.99 4.46 -31.25
CA GLY A 235 4.66 5.87 -31.51
C GLY A 235 5.45 6.49 -32.69
N LEU A 236 6.74 6.18 -32.82
CA LEU A 236 7.57 6.63 -33.96
C LEU A 236 7.24 5.92 -35.28
N ALA A 237 6.86 4.64 -35.24
CA ALA A 237 6.49 3.89 -36.44
C ALA A 237 5.18 4.38 -37.07
N THR A 238 4.21 4.85 -36.27
CA THR A 238 2.94 5.40 -36.78
C THR A 238 3.15 6.74 -37.48
N ILE A 239 4.11 7.57 -37.01
CA ILE A 239 4.46 8.85 -37.63
C ILE A 239 5.23 8.64 -38.94
N ALA A 240 6.17 7.68 -38.98
CA ALA A 240 6.86 7.35 -40.23
C ALA A 240 5.91 6.71 -41.27
N GLY A 241 4.99 5.84 -40.83
CA GLY A 241 3.99 5.20 -41.70
C GLY A 241 3.01 6.19 -42.33
N THR A 242 2.59 7.22 -41.59
CA THR A 242 1.69 8.28 -42.08
C THR A 242 2.39 9.24 -43.05
N VAL A 243 3.67 9.54 -42.86
CA VAL A 243 4.46 10.35 -43.79
C VAL A 243 4.75 9.62 -45.10
N ILE A 244 5.04 8.30 -45.06
CA ILE A 244 5.26 7.50 -46.28
C ILE A 244 3.96 7.28 -47.06
N ALA A 245 2.83 7.09 -46.36
CA ALA A 245 1.52 6.97 -47.02
C ALA A 245 1.07 8.27 -47.71
N ALA A 246 1.37 9.44 -47.12
CA ALA A 246 1.05 10.74 -47.71
C ALA A 246 1.90 11.08 -48.95
N LEU A 247 3.11 10.53 -49.06
CA LEU A 247 4.02 10.72 -50.20
C LEU A 247 3.73 9.78 -51.38
N GLN A 248 2.86 8.77 -51.22
CA GLN A 248 2.52 7.78 -52.26
C GLN A 248 1.16 7.99 -52.92
N LEU A 249 0.42 9.06 -52.59
CA LEU A 249 -0.82 9.39 -53.29
C LEU A 249 -0.49 10.01 -54.67
N PRO A 250 -0.87 9.36 -55.78
CA PRO A 250 -0.70 9.96 -57.11
C PRO A 250 -1.64 11.14 -57.25
N ILE A 251 -1.08 12.30 -57.60
CA ILE A 251 -1.83 13.47 -58.03
C ILE A 251 -2.55 13.10 -59.33
N TRP A 252 -3.87 12.98 -59.27
CA TRP A 252 -4.78 13.03 -60.42
C TRP A 252 -5.87 14.05 -60.10
#